data_AF-A0A7V4KQK7-F1
#
_entry.id   AF-A0A7V4KQK7-F1
#
_cell.length_a   1.000
_cell.length_b   1.000
_cell.length_c   1.000
_cell.angle_alpha   90.00
_cell.angle_beta   90.00
_cell.angle_gamma   90.00
#
_symmetry.space_group_name_H-M   'P 1'
#
loop_
_entity.id
_entity.type
_entity.pdbx_description
1 polymer ?
#
loop_
_entity_poly.entity_id
_entity_poly.type
_entity_poly.pdbx_seq_one_letter_code
_entity_poly.pdbx_strand_id
1 'polypeptide(L)' 'MPADAPPPTTRLARLRAAARRLLGMPDYAAYVAHCRAHHPGRPVPDERAYFAEWVRARYGDGPTRCC' A
#
# COMPACT_ATOMS: atom_id res chain seq x y z
N MET A 1 20.67 9.30 4.41
CA MET A 1 20.04 9.62 3.11
C MET A 1 20.93 9.03 2.02
N PRO A 2 20.37 8.28 1.06
CA PRO A 2 19.40 8.80 0.07
C PRO A 2 18.02 8.14 0.26
N ALA A 3 16.85 8.77 0.15
CA ALA A 3 16.36 9.91 -0.64
C ALA A 3 16.49 9.69 -2.16
N ASP A 4 15.37 9.26 -2.74
CA ASP A 4 15.01 9.21 -4.16
C ASP A 4 15.72 8.17 -5.04
N ALA A 5 15.06 7.03 -5.23
CA ALA A 5 15.16 6.32 -6.50
C ALA A 5 13.91 6.71 -7.30
N PRO A 6 14.04 7.31 -8.50
CA PRO A 6 12.89 7.57 -9.35
C PRO A 6 12.16 6.25 -9.60
N PRO A 7 10.81 6.24 -9.69
CA PRO A 7 10.08 5.00 -9.94
C PRO A 7 10.69 4.37 -11.19
N PRO A 8 11.14 3.10 -11.12
CA PRO A 8 11.90 2.53 -12.22
C PRO A 8 11.07 2.68 -13.51
N THR A 9 11.61 3.41 -14.48
CA THR A 9 10.98 3.63 -15.79
C THR A 9 11.01 2.36 -16.66
N THR A 10 11.24 1.21 -16.05
CA THR A 10 11.17 -0.09 -16.68
C THR A 10 9.72 -0.53 -16.82
N ARG A 11 9.43 -1.17 -17.96
CA ARG A 11 8.11 -1.73 -18.27
C ARG A 11 7.58 -2.63 -17.15
N LEU A 12 8.47 -3.37 -16.48
CA LEU A 12 8.13 -4.27 -15.38
C LEU A 12 7.54 -3.53 -14.17
N ALA A 13 8.09 -2.37 -13.81
CA ALA A 13 7.60 -1.56 -12.71
C ALA A 13 6.22 -0.94 -13.03
N ARG A 14 6.04 -0.51 -14.28
CA ARG A 14 4.74 -0.03 -14.79
C ARG A 14 3.69 -1.14 -14.80
N LEU A 15 4.05 -2.34 -15.25
CA LEU A 15 3.18 -3.51 -15.22
C LEU A 15 2.82 -3.91 -13.78
N ARG A 16 3.78 -3.87 -12.86
CA ARG A 16 3.53 -4.14 -11.44
C ARG A 16 2.59 -3.11 -10.82
N ALA A 17 2.73 -1.83 -11.17
CA ALA A 17 1.80 -0.78 -10.74
C ALA A 17 0.40 -0.98 -11.36
N ALA A 18 0.31 -1.36 -12.64
CA ALA A 18 -0.96 -1.65 -13.31
C ALA A 18 -1.66 -2.88 -12.72
N ALA A 19 -0.92 -3.97 -12.49
CA ALA A 19 -1.43 -5.18 -11.87
C ALA A 19 -1.99 -4.91 -10.46
N ARG A 20 -1.32 -4.09 -9.65
CA ARG A 20 -1.82 -3.70 -8.33
C ARG A 20 -3.12 -2.91 -8.39
N ARG A 21 -3.25 -2.00 -9.37
CA ARG A 21 -4.49 -1.25 -9.60
C ARG A 21 -5.63 -2.17 -10.05
N LEU A 22 -5.36 -3.12 -10.93
CA LEU A 22 -6.34 -4.08 -11.44
C LEU A 22 -6.80 -5.07 -10.36
N LEU A 23 -5.85 -5.59 -9.57
CA LEU A 23 -6.12 -6.56 -8.50
C LEU A 23 -6.59 -5.89 -7.20
N GLY A 24 -6.56 -4.55 -7.13
CA GLY A 24 -6.82 -3.79 -5.91
C GLY A 24 -5.78 -4.01 -4.80
N MET A 25 -4.65 -4.65 -5.10
CA MET A 25 -3.67 -5.12 -4.13
C MET A 25 -2.85 -3.95 -3.53
N PRO A 26 -2.64 -3.92 -2.20
CA PRO A 26 -1.89 -2.84 -1.56
C PRO A 26 -0.38 -2.98 -1.80
N ASP A 27 0.36 -1.85 -1.83
CA ASP A 27 1.82 -1.82 -2.01
C ASP A 27 2.51 -1.26 -0.76
N TYR A 28 3.06 -2.16 0.05
CA TYR A 28 3.73 -1.79 1.30
C TYR A 28 4.96 -0.88 1.08
N ALA A 29 5.75 -1.13 0.03
CA ALA A 29 6.94 -0.33 -0.24
C ALA A 29 6.59 1.12 -0.62
N ALA A 30 5.54 1.30 -1.43
CA ALA A 30 5.02 2.62 -1.78
C ALA A 30 4.40 3.33 -0.56
N TYR A 31 3.69 2.60 0.30
CA TYR A 31 3.13 3.12 1.55
C TYR A 31 4.23 3.61 2.49
N VAL A 32 5.28 2.80 2.72
CA VAL A 32 6.44 3.19 3.55
C VAL A 32 7.16 4.41 2.97
N ALA A 33 7.35 4.46 1.65
CA ALA A 33 7.97 5.62 0.99
C ALA A 33 7.13 6.89 1.17
N HIS A 34 5.80 6.78 1.01
CA HIS A 34 4.87 7.89 1.24
C HIS A 34 4.87 8.35 2.71
N CYS A 35 4.80 7.41 3.67
CA CYS A 35 4.89 7.72 5.09
C CYS A 35 6.21 8.40 5.45
N ARG A 36 7.35 7.94 4.90
CA ARG A 36 8.65 8.58 5.12
C ARG A 36 8.73 9.99 4.53
N ALA A 37 8.09 10.22 3.37
CA ALA A 37 8.10 11.52 2.70
C ALA A 37 7.16 12.55 3.36
N HIS A 38 5.97 12.13 3.79
CA HIS A 38 4.93 13.05 4.29
C HIS A 38 4.72 12.99 5.80
N HIS A 39 5.11 11.90 6.46
CA HIS A 39 4.89 11.66 7.89
C HIS A 39 6.14 11.10 8.58
N PRO A 40 7.26 11.85 8.63
CA PRO A 40 8.52 11.37 9.17
C PRO A 40 8.49 11.01 10.67
N GLY A 41 7.40 11.29 11.38
CA GLY A 41 7.21 10.98 12.81
C GLY A 41 6.18 9.88 13.12
N ARG A 42 5.53 9.27 12.13
CA ARG A 42 4.57 8.18 12.39
C ARG A 42 5.26 6.81 12.33
N PRO A 43 5.04 5.92 13.33
CA PRO A 43 5.49 4.54 13.22
C PRO A 43 4.74 3.87 12.07
N VAL A 44 5.51 3.31 11.13
CA VAL A 44 4.95 2.56 10.01
C VAL A 44 4.64 1.15 10.53
N PRO A 45 3.39 0.65 10.40
CA PRO A 45 3.04 -0.71 10.80
C PRO A 45 3.84 -1.75 10.01
N ASP A 46 4.07 -2.92 10.60
CA ASP A 46 4.65 -4.05 9.89
C ASP A 46 3.83 -4.45 8.66
N GLU A 47 4.48 -5.02 7.64
CA GLU A 47 3.85 -5.40 6.38
C GLU A 47 2.62 -6.30 6.59
N ARG A 48 2.70 -7.25 7.54
CA ARG A 48 1.59 -8.14 7.89
C ARG A 48 0.42 -7.38 8.54
N ALA A 49 0.71 -6.40 9.39
CA ALA A 49 -0.31 -5.59 10.04
C ALA A 49 -1.03 -4.70 9.02
N TYR A 50 -0.27 -4.06 8.13
CA TYR A 50 -0.82 -3.29 7.01
C TYR A 50 -1.69 -4.14 6.09
N PHE A 51 -1.26 -5.36 5.76
CA PHE A 51 -2.05 -6.26 4.93
C PHE A 51 -3.33 -6.74 5.65
N ALA A 52 -3.25 -7.09 6.94
CA ALA A 52 -4.41 -7.49 7.72
C ALA A 52 -5.45 -6.34 7.84
N GLU A 53 -4.99 -5.12 8.05
CA GLU A 53 -5.84 -3.93 8.07
C GLU A 53 -6.47 -3.67 6.69
N TRP A 54 -5.71 -3.82 5.60
CA TRP A 54 -6.23 -3.71 4.25
C TRP A 54 -7.29 -4.77 3.93
N VAL A 55 -7.05 -6.04 4.29
CA VAL A 55 -8.03 -7.12 4.12
C VAL A 55 -9.27 -6.84 4.95
N ARG A 56 -9.12 -6.35 6.19
CA ARG A 56 -10.25 -5.97 7.05
C ARG A 56 -11.03 -4.79 6.48
N ALA A 57 -10.37 -3.77 5.95
CA ALA A 57 -11.04 -2.63 5.33
C ALA A 57 -11.78 -3.03 4.04
N ARG A 58 -11.29 -4.03 3.31
CA ARG A 58 -11.89 -4.49 2.04
C ARG A 58 -12.95 -5.58 2.20
N TYR A 59 -12.81 -6.45 3.19
CA TYR A 59 -13.62 -7.67 3.36
C TYR A 59 -14.14 -7.86 4.80
N GLY A 60 -13.68 -7.07 5.76
CA GLY A 60 -14.01 -7.20 7.18
C GLY A 60 -15.35 -6.61 7.58
N ASP A 61 -15.87 -5.65 6.80
CA ASP A 61 -17.28 -5.29 6.85
C ASP A 61 -18.08 -6.32 6.04
N GLY A 62 -18.32 -7.49 6.66
CA GLY A 62 -19.44 -8.33 6.27
C GLY A 62 -20.73 -7.51 6.35
N PRO A 63 -21.76 -7.79 5.53
CA PRO A 63 -22.89 -6.89 5.35
C PRO A 63 -23.42 -6.47 6.72
N THR A 64 -23.24 -5.19 7.06
CA THR A 64 -24.02 -4.54 8.11
C THR A 64 -25.43 -4.49 7.55
N ARG A 65 -26.13 -5.61 7.72
CA ARG A 65 -27.56 -5.74 7.51
C ARG A 65 -28.20 -4.82 8.54
N CYS A 66 -28.29 -3.53 8.19
CA CYS A 66 -29.26 -2.67 8.84
C CYS A 66 -30.61 -3.08 8.27
N CYS A 67 -31.48 -3.49 9.18
CA CYS A 67 -32.84 -3.90 9.00
C CYS A 67 -33.67 -2.88 8.20
#